data_AF-A0A7V0QE91-F1
#
_entry.id   AF-A0A7V0QE91-F1
#
_cell.length_a   1.000
_cell.length_b   1.000
_cell.length_c   1.000
_cell.angle_alpha   90.00
_cell.angle_beta   90.00
_cell.angle_gamma   90.00
#
_symmetry.space_group_name_H-M   'P 1'
#
loop_
_entity.id
_entity.type
_entity.pdbx_description
1 polymer ?
#
loop_
_entity_poly.entity_id
_entity_poly.type
_entity_poly.pdbx_seq_one_letter_code
_entity_poly.pdbx_strand_id
1 'polypeptide(L)' 'MKRIKKFLTEVKTELKKVSWSTKDELISATTVVLISVFLLALFIGACDFILSRLISVLIK' A
#
# COMPACT_ATOMS: atom_id res chain seq x y z
N MET A 1 -32.27 -21.37 2.54
CA MET A 1 -31.98 -19.99 3.04
C MET A 1 -31.54 -19.92 4.51
N LYS A 2 -32.14 -20.65 5.46
CA LYS A 2 -31.74 -20.62 6.90
C LYS A 2 -30.26 -21.01 7.16
N ARG A 3 -29.73 -22.00 6.41
CA ARG A 3 -28.31 -22.45 6.51
C ARG A 3 -27.29 -21.36 6.14
N ILE A 4 -27.56 -20.59 5.09
CA ILE A 4 -26.67 -19.51 4.62
C ILE A 4 -26.60 -18.36 5.63
N LYS A 5 -27.75 -17.96 6.22
CA LYS A 5 -27.77 -16.98 7.31
C LYS A 5 -26.96 -17.45 8.53
N LYS A 6 -27.06 -18.75 8.88
CA LYS A 6 -26.31 -19.32 10.00
C LYS A 6 -24.80 -19.31 9.72
N PHE A 7 -24.40 -19.74 8.51
CA PHE A 7 -23.01 -19.74 8.06
C PHE A 7 -22.39 -18.32 8.06
N LEU A 8 -23.09 -17.31 7.53
CA LEU A 8 -22.62 -15.91 7.58
C LEU A 8 -22.47 -15.38 9.02
N THR A 9 -23.33 -15.84 9.93
CA THR A 9 -23.26 -15.46 11.35
C THR A 9 -22.06 -16.10 12.04
N GLU A 10 -21.78 -17.37 11.75
CA GLU A 10 -20.61 -18.11 12.23
C GLU A 10 -19.30 -17.48 11.69
N VAL A 11 -19.23 -17.17 10.39
CA VAL A 11 -18.08 -16.50 9.76
C VAL A 11 -17.82 -15.12 10.39
N LYS A 12 -18.87 -14.32 10.61
CA LYS A 12 -18.72 -13.02 11.29
C LYS A 12 -18.19 -13.17 12.72
N THR A 13 -18.50 -14.27 13.39
CA THR A 13 -18.06 -14.55 14.76
C THR A 13 -16.59 -14.99 14.78
N GLU A 14 -16.15 -15.82 13.83
CA GLU A 14 -14.74 -16.21 13.69
C GLU A 14 -13.87 -15.03 13.23
N LEU A 15 -14.37 -14.18 12.32
CA LEU A 15 -13.65 -12.97 11.89
C LEU A 15 -13.42 -11.96 13.03
N LYS A 16 -14.21 -12.01 14.12
CA LYS A 16 -13.96 -11.19 15.31
C LYS A 16 -12.87 -11.75 16.21
N LYS A 17 -12.54 -13.04 16.11
CA LYS A 17 -11.42 -13.66 16.85
C LYS A 17 -10.08 -13.43 16.16
N VAL A 18 -10.10 -13.00 14.90
CA VAL A 18 -8.90 -12.56 14.18
C VAL A 18 -8.38 -11.29 14.84
N SER A 19 -7.09 -11.28 15.17
CA SER A 19 -6.37 -10.12 15.71
C SER A 19 -6.19 -9.07 14.63
N TRP A 20 -7.26 -8.33 14.32
CA TRP A 20 -7.17 -7.15 13.48
C TRP A 20 -6.25 -6.13 14.14
N SER A 21 -5.30 -5.61 13.36
CA SER A 21 -4.46 -4.49 13.80
C SER A 21 -5.33 -3.33 14.28
N THR A 22 -4.86 -2.64 15.30
CA THR A 22 -5.58 -1.49 15.82
C THR A 22 -5.63 -0.37 14.77
N LYS A 23 -6.64 0.51 14.84
CA LYS A 23 -6.77 1.62 13.89
C LYS A 23 -5.51 2.47 13.84
N ASP A 24 -4.84 2.64 14.97
CA ASP A 24 -3.64 3.45 15.12
C ASP A 24 -2.42 2.79 14.44
N GLU A 25 -2.27 1.47 14.56
CA GLU A 25 -1.25 0.71 13.83
C GLU A 25 -1.47 0.79 12.32
N LEU A 26 -2.72 0.71 11.87
CA LEU A 26 -3.07 0.79 10.45
C LEU A 26 -2.68 2.15 9.85
N ILE A 27 -3.00 3.24 10.57
CA ILE A 27 -2.65 4.60 10.15
C ILE A 27 -1.13 4.78 10.16
N SER A 28 -0.45 4.29 11.19
CA SER A 28 1.01 4.40 11.30
C SER A 28 1.71 3.64 10.16
N ALA A 29 1.31 2.39 9.90
CA ALA A 29 1.83 1.59 8.81
C ALA A 29 1.59 2.24 7.44
N THR A 30 0.39 2.76 7.20
CA THR A 30 0.06 3.43 5.94
C THR A 30 0.85 4.72 5.76
N THR A 31 1.09 5.47 6.84
CA THR A 31 1.87 6.71 6.82
C THR A 31 3.33 6.44 6.43
N VAL A 32 3.94 5.40 7.00
CA VAL A 32 5.31 4.99 6.65
C VAL A 32 5.40 4.58 5.17
N VAL A 33 4.42 3.84 4.68
CA VAL A 33 4.36 3.44 3.26
C VAL A 33 4.19 4.65 2.34
N LEU A 34 3.36 5.63 2.68
CA LEU A 34 3.21 6.84 1.88
C LEU A 34 4.52 7.62 1.78
N ILE A 35 5.24 7.76 2.90
CA ILE A 35 6.53 8.44 2.92
C ILE A 35 7.55 7.68 2.07
N SER A 36 7.63 6.35 2.20
CA SER A 36 8.61 5.56 1.45
C SER A 36 8.36 5.59 -0.05
N VAL A 37 7.10 5.46 -0.47
CA VAL A 37 6.72 5.55 -1.89
C VAL A 37 6.98 6.95 -2.44
N PHE A 38 6.69 8.01 -1.67
CA PHE A 38 6.97 9.38 -2.09
C PHE A 38 8.47 9.61 -2.32
N LEU A 39 9.32 9.16 -1.40
CA LEU A 39 10.78 9.25 -1.54
C LEU A 39 11.28 8.45 -2.74
N LEU A 40 10.77 7.24 -2.95
CA LEU A 40 11.13 6.41 -4.09
C LEU A 40 10.72 7.05 -5.41
N ALA A 41 9.50 7.60 -5.49
CA ALA A 41 9.00 8.29 -6.67
C ALA A 41 9.86 9.53 -7.01
N LEU A 42 10.24 10.32 -6.00
CA LEU A 42 11.14 11.46 -6.18
C LEU A 42 12.51 11.01 -6.72
N PHE A 43 13.07 9.94 -6.15
CA PHE A 43 14.36 9.42 -6.57
C PHE A 43 14.34 8.91 -8.01
N ILE A 44 13.36 8.06 -8.36
CA ILE A 44 13.21 7.53 -9.72
C ILE A 44 12.97 8.67 -10.71
N GLY A 45 12.07 9.61 -10.38
CA GLY A 45 11.80 10.76 -11.25
C GLY A 45 13.03 11.65 -11.46
N ALA A 46 13.86 11.85 -10.44
CA ALA A 46 15.13 12.56 -10.58
C ALA A 46 16.12 11.79 -11.46
N CYS A 47 16.25 10.48 -11.27
CA CYS A 47 17.09 9.63 -12.10
C CYS A 47 16.66 9.67 -13.57
N ASP A 48 15.36 9.57 -13.86
CA ASP A 48 14.82 9.62 -15.22
C ASP A 48 15.08 10.99 -15.87
N PHE A 49 14.97 12.08 -15.11
CA PHE A 49 15.27 13.43 -15.60
C PHE A 49 16.77 13.60 -15.92
N ILE A 50 17.66 13.08 -15.07
CA ILE A 50 19.10 13.13 -15.30
C ILE A 50 19.47 12.29 -16.51
N LEU A 51 18.99 11.05 -16.57
CA LEU A 51 19.27 10.12 -17.67
C LEU A 51 18.74 10.65 -19.00
N SER A 52 17.50 11.13 -19.06
CA SER A 52 16.93 11.70 -20.29
C SER A 52 17.71 12.90 -20.79
N ARG A 53 18.17 13.78 -19.89
CA ARG A 53 19.01 14.92 -20.25
C ARG A 53 20.39 14.50 -20.75
N LEU A 54 21.01 13.51 -20.10
CA LEU A 54 22.32 12.99 -20.47
C LEU A 54 22.28 12.27 -21.83
N ILE A 55 21.25 11.44 -22.05
CA ILE A 55 20.99 10.78 -23.34
C ILE A 55 20.71 11.82 -24.44
N SER A 56 19.91 12.85 -24.16
CA SER A 56 19.62 13.91 -25.13
C SER A 56 20.85 14.72 -25.53
N VAL A 57 21.86 14.82 -24.66
CA VAL A 57 23.14 15.47 -24.96
C VAL A 57 24.06 14.53 -25.75
N LEU A 58 24.02 13.22 -25.50
CA LEU A 58 24.83 12.21 -26.20
C LEU A 58 24.35 11.90 -27.62
N ILE A 59 23.03 11.94 -27.85
CA ILE A 59 22.42 11.64 -29.16
C ILE A 59 22.48 12.86 -30.10
N LYS A 60 22.73 14.06 -29.58
CA LYS A 60 22.91 15.28 -30.36
C LYS A 60 24.39 15.52 -30.66
#